data_AF-U7NMP6-F1
#
_entry.id   AF-U7NMP6-F1
#
_cell.length_a   1.000
_cell.length_b   1.000
_cell.length_c   1.000
_cell.angle_alpha   90.00
_cell.angle_beta   90.00
_cell.angle_gamma   90.00
#
_symmetry.space_group_name_H-M   'P 1'
#
loop_
_entity.id
_entity.type
_entity.pdbx_description
1 polymer ?
#
loop_
_entity_poly.entity_id
_entity_poly.type
_entity_poly.pdbx_seq_one_letter_code
_entity_poly.pdbx_strand_id
1 'polypeptide(L)'
;MPTDALPLLDRCHHPLVRELAWVLLVPDLIRMPWPGRPGRDILGLADDERAARWLDTLEAWPQPLERCIGKALKGRMGLYHERLWQFLLAWAPGTELLAHNLRILEDKRTLGELDLLYREEDSEAIVHLEVAIKFYLAVCRT
;
A
#
# COMPACT_ATOMS: atom_id res chain seq x y z
N MET A 1 12.79 6.16 16.34
CA MET A 1 11.54 6.38 17.10
C MET A 1 10.41 5.97 16.17
N PRO A 2 9.36 5.26 16.63
CA PRO A 2 8.17 5.12 15.79
C PRO A 2 7.72 6.54 15.45
N THR A 3 7.65 6.86 14.15
CA THR A 3 7.07 8.12 13.70
C THR A 3 5.71 8.23 14.35
N ASP A 4 5.44 9.36 15.01
CA ASP A 4 4.12 9.65 15.51
C ASP A 4 3.23 9.79 14.25
N ALA A 5 2.45 8.76 13.94
CA ALA A 5 1.66 8.70 12.70
C ALA A 5 0.48 9.68 12.72
N LEU A 6 0.07 10.09 13.92
CA LEU A 6 -1.12 10.92 14.16
C LEU A 6 -1.07 12.27 13.44
N PRO A 7 0.01 13.07 13.48
CA PRO A 7 0.06 14.37 12.82
C PRO A 7 -0.06 14.30 11.30
N LEU A 8 0.40 13.21 10.66
CA LEU A 8 0.24 13.02 9.21
C LEU A 8 -1.19 12.61 8.86
N LEU A 9 -1.80 11.71 9.65
CA LEU A 9 -3.19 11.30 9.46
C LEU A 9 -4.20 12.43 9.68
N ASP A 10 -3.92 13.36 10.59
CA ASP A 10 -4.79 14.52 10.87
C ASP A 10 -4.86 15.51 9.71
N ARG A 11 -3.90 15.46 8.78
CA ARG A 11 -3.92 16.26 7.54
C ARG A 11 -4.85 15.66 6.49
N CYS A 12 -5.14 14.37 6.60
CA CYS A 12 -5.89 13.64 5.58
C CYS A 12 -7.40 13.67 5.88
N HIS A 13 -8.13 14.42 5.05
CA HIS A 13 -9.58 14.63 5.17
C HIS A 13 -10.34 13.86 4.10
N HIS A 14 -9.78 13.70 2.90
CA HIS A 14 -10.39 12.90 1.86
C HIS A 14 -10.38 11.41 2.28
N PRO A 15 -11.52 10.70 2.28
CA PRO A 15 -11.61 9.35 2.84
C PRO A 15 -10.58 8.37 2.28
N LEU A 16 -10.41 8.34 0.95
CA LEU A 16 -9.43 7.44 0.31
C LEU A 16 -7.99 7.82 0.63
N VAL A 17 -7.68 9.12 0.73
CA VAL A 17 -6.32 9.58 1.03
C VAL A 17 -5.98 9.24 2.48
N ARG A 18 -6.94 9.38 3.39
CA ARG A 18 -6.81 8.93 4.78
C ARG A 18 -6.61 7.42 4.90
N GLU A 19 -7.33 6.61 4.13
CA GLU A 19 -7.15 5.16 4.10
C GLU A 19 -5.78 4.75 3.52
N LEU A 20 -5.33 5.41 2.46
CA LEU A 20 -3.99 5.22 1.90
C LEU A 20 -2.89 5.64 2.90
N ALA A 21 -3.07 6.78 3.57
CA ALA A 21 -2.17 7.26 4.62
C ALA A 21 -2.11 6.27 5.79
N TRP A 22 -3.24 5.65 6.15
CA TRP A 22 -3.25 4.59 7.15
C TRP A 22 -2.40 3.39 6.73
N VAL A 23 -2.51 2.93 5.47
CA VAL A 23 -1.66 1.85 4.94
C VAL A 23 -0.19 2.23 4.98
N LEU A 24 0.16 3.48 4.62
CA LEU A 24 1.53 3.98 4.63
C LEU A 24 2.14 4.06 6.05
N LEU A 25 1.33 4.41 7.06
CA LEU A 25 1.81 4.83 8.38
C LEU A 25 1.58 3.82 9.50
N VAL A 26 0.60 2.92 9.37
CA VAL A 26 0.32 1.91 10.41
C VAL A 26 1.61 1.13 10.68
N PRO A 27 1.96 0.78 11.94
CA PRO A 27 3.08 -0.11 12.20
C PRO A 27 2.73 -1.57 11.89
N ASP A 28 3.74 -2.40 11.65
CA ASP A 28 3.53 -3.85 11.51
C ASP A 28 3.07 -4.46 12.82
N LEU A 29 1.93 -5.17 12.78
CA LEU A 29 1.35 -5.81 13.97
C LEU A 29 2.16 -7.04 14.41
N ILE A 30 2.78 -7.74 13.45
CA ILE A 30 3.54 -8.97 13.68
C ILE A 30 4.92 -8.78 13.08
N ARG A 31 5.96 -9.02 13.89
CA ARG A 31 7.34 -9.06 13.40
C ARG A 31 7.65 -10.44 12.85
N MET A 32 7.93 -10.52 11.56
CA MET A 32 8.30 -11.77 10.89
C MET A 32 9.83 -11.87 10.72
N PRO A 33 10.40 -13.10 10.62
CA PRO A 33 11.84 -13.28 10.37
C PRO A 33 12.25 -13.05 8.91
N TRP A 34 11.29 -12.88 8.00
CA TRP A 34 11.50 -12.46 6.61
C TRP A 34 11.12 -11.00 6.41
N PRO A 35 11.57 -10.36 5.31
CA PRO A 35 11.18 -8.99 4.98
C PRO A 35 9.66 -8.86 4.92
N GLY A 36 9.13 -7.83 5.60
CA GLY A 36 7.72 -7.51 5.57
C GLY A 36 7.33 -6.78 4.28
N ARG A 37 6.21 -6.05 4.36
CA ARG A 37 5.82 -5.10 3.32
C ARG A 37 6.88 -4.00 3.17
N PRO A 38 6.96 -3.34 2.00
CA PRO A 38 7.90 -2.23 1.82
C PRO A 38 7.61 -1.10 2.82
N GLY A 39 8.68 -0.67 3.49
CA GLY A 39 8.64 0.45 4.42
C GLY A 39 8.60 1.79 3.69
N ARG A 40 8.43 2.87 4.48
CA ARG A 40 8.44 4.24 3.96
C ARG A 40 9.77 4.60 3.29
N ASP A 41 10.87 4.01 3.71
CA ASP A 41 12.19 4.13 3.10
C ASP A 41 12.20 3.62 1.67
N ILE A 42 11.72 2.39 1.44
CA ILE A 42 11.59 1.78 0.11
C ILE A 42 10.65 2.62 -0.77
N LEU A 43 9.56 3.12 -0.21
CA LEU A 43 8.62 3.99 -0.93
C LEU A 43 9.18 5.40 -1.22
N GLY A 44 10.36 5.76 -0.73
CA GLY A 44 10.92 7.11 -0.87
C GLY A 44 10.18 8.16 -0.02
N LEU A 45 9.51 7.74 1.04
CA LEU A 45 8.66 8.54 1.94
C LEU A 45 9.13 8.46 3.41
N ALA A 46 10.39 8.10 3.67
CA ALA A 46 10.93 7.97 5.04
C ALA A 46 10.89 9.27 5.84
N ASP A 47 11.11 10.41 5.18
CA ASP A 47 11.02 11.74 5.78
C ASP A 47 9.56 12.16 5.98
N ASP A 48 9.23 12.69 7.15
CA ASP A 48 7.86 13.07 7.51
C ASP A 48 7.38 14.27 6.70
N GLU A 49 8.25 15.23 6.39
CA GLU A 49 7.84 16.37 5.55
C GLU A 49 7.60 15.94 4.11
N ARG A 50 8.43 15.04 3.57
CA ARG A 50 8.24 14.47 2.23
C ARG A 50 6.95 13.66 2.16
N ALA A 51 6.67 12.84 3.18
CA ALA A 51 5.41 12.11 3.28
C ALA A 51 4.21 13.07 3.38
N ALA A 52 4.30 14.13 4.20
CA ALA A 52 3.27 15.15 4.30
C ALA A 52 3.00 15.82 2.95
N ARG A 53 4.04 16.27 2.23
CA ARG A 53 3.88 16.91 0.91
C ARG A 53 3.26 15.97 -0.12
N TRP A 54 3.63 14.69 -0.09
CA TRP A 54 3.06 13.68 -0.99
C TRP A 54 1.56 13.45 -0.68
N LEU A 55 1.20 13.33 0.59
CA LEU A 55 -0.20 13.23 1.02
C LEU A 55 -1.00 14.50 0.72
N ASP A 56 -0.44 15.69 0.96
CA ASP A 56 -1.07 16.98 0.66
C ASP A 56 -1.36 17.13 -0.85
N THR A 57 -0.47 16.58 -1.71
CA THR A 57 -0.69 16.53 -3.16
C THR A 57 -1.90 15.67 -3.51
N LEU A 58 -2.05 14.51 -2.86
CA LEU A 58 -3.19 13.62 -3.06
C LEU A 58 -4.49 14.19 -2.47
N GLU A 59 -4.43 14.91 -1.35
CA GLU A 59 -5.57 15.65 -0.80
C GLU A 59 -6.06 16.73 -1.77
N ALA A 60 -5.14 17.48 -2.38
CA ALA A 60 -5.49 18.50 -3.36
C ALA A 60 -6.01 17.92 -4.69
N TRP A 61 -5.53 16.73 -5.07
CA TRP A 61 -5.88 16.09 -6.34
C TRP A 61 -6.12 14.57 -6.17
N PRO A 62 -7.24 14.16 -5.55
CA PRO A 62 -7.51 12.76 -5.21
C PRO A 62 -7.94 11.89 -6.42
N GLN A 63 -8.17 12.49 -7.58
CA GLN A 63 -8.76 11.84 -8.75
C GLN A 63 -7.98 10.61 -9.25
N PRO A 64 -6.64 10.55 -9.22
CA PRO A 64 -5.91 9.33 -9.56
C PRO A 64 -6.23 8.18 -8.63
N LEU A 65 -6.26 8.47 -7.33
CA LEU A 65 -6.55 7.48 -6.30
C LEU A 65 -7.99 6.98 -6.46
N GLU A 66 -8.95 7.90 -6.64
CA GLU A 66 -10.35 7.54 -6.92
C GLU A 66 -10.51 6.66 -8.16
N ARG A 67 -9.77 6.94 -9.24
CA ARG A 67 -9.82 6.14 -10.47
C ARG A 67 -9.19 4.76 -10.28
N CYS A 68 -8.09 4.68 -9.54
CA CYS A 68 -7.42 3.41 -9.25
C CYS A 68 -8.29 2.49 -8.39
N ILE A 69 -8.91 3.06 -7.35
CA ILE A 69 -9.81 2.36 -6.43
C ILE A 69 -11.15 2.02 -7.12
N GLY A 70 -11.67 2.94 -7.94
CA GLY A 70 -12.90 2.75 -8.71
C GLY A 70 -14.17 2.64 -7.85
N LYS A 71 -15.34 2.57 -8.51
CA LYS A 71 -16.66 2.56 -7.84
C LYS A 71 -17.08 1.20 -7.27
N ALA A 72 -16.30 0.13 -7.50
CA ALA A 72 -16.79 -1.26 -7.42
C ALA A 72 -16.18 -2.10 -6.28
N LEU A 73 -15.83 -1.50 -5.13
CA LEU A 73 -15.21 -2.21 -4.01
C LEU A 73 -16.17 -2.58 -2.86
N LYS A 74 -17.49 -2.57 -3.10
CA LYS A 74 -18.47 -2.99 -2.08
C LYS A 74 -18.31 -4.49 -1.79
N GLY A 75 -17.78 -4.81 -0.61
CA GLY A 75 -17.79 -6.16 -0.01
C GLY A 75 -16.54 -7.02 -0.25
N ARG A 76 -15.49 -6.50 -0.93
CA ARG A 76 -14.24 -7.24 -1.16
C ARG A 76 -13.05 -6.51 -0.57
N MET A 77 -12.91 -6.56 0.76
CA MET A 77 -11.83 -5.88 1.48
C MET A 77 -10.42 -6.27 1.03
N GLY A 78 -10.21 -7.53 0.62
CA GLY A 78 -8.93 -7.98 0.06
C GLY A 78 -8.56 -7.20 -1.20
N LEU A 79 -9.45 -7.17 -2.19
CA LEU A 79 -9.26 -6.42 -3.43
C LEU A 79 -9.11 -4.91 -3.18
N TYR A 80 -9.84 -4.37 -2.20
CA TYR A 80 -9.70 -2.97 -1.81
C TYR A 80 -8.29 -2.67 -1.30
N HIS A 81 -7.78 -3.52 -0.41
CA HIS A 81 -6.43 -3.35 0.14
C HIS A 81 -5.33 -3.54 -0.91
N GLU A 82 -5.49 -4.52 -1.79
CA GLU A 82 -4.60 -4.74 -2.95
C GLU A 82 -4.55 -3.49 -3.85
N ARG A 83 -5.70 -2.85 -4.14
CA ARG A 83 -5.74 -1.62 -4.95
C ARG A 83 -5.04 -0.44 -4.29
N LEU A 84 -5.11 -0.32 -2.96
CA LEU A 84 -4.32 0.68 -2.24
C LEU A 84 -2.82 0.44 -2.41
N TRP A 85 -2.37 -0.82 -2.34
CA TRP A 85 -0.96 -1.16 -2.59
C TRP A 85 -0.54 -0.94 -4.04
N GLN A 86 -1.39 -1.29 -5.01
CA GLN A 86 -1.16 -0.98 -6.43
C GLN A 86 -0.95 0.52 -6.61
N PHE A 87 -1.84 1.35 -6.05
CA PHE A 87 -1.68 2.80 -6.12
C PHE A 87 -0.39 3.26 -5.44
N LEU A 88 -0.13 2.78 -4.22
CA LEU A 88 1.04 3.20 -3.44
C LEU A 88 2.34 2.89 -4.17
N LEU A 89 2.52 1.67 -4.69
CA LEU A 89 3.73 1.28 -5.42
C LEU A 89 3.88 1.99 -6.77
N ALA A 90 2.76 2.37 -7.40
CA ALA A 90 2.79 3.08 -8.69
C ALA A 90 3.02 4.59 -8.54
N TRP A 91 2.67 5.18 -7.39
CA TRP A 91 2.71 6.64 -7.16
C TRP A 91 3.74 7.09 -6.14
N ALA A 92 4.29 6.18 -5.34
CA ALA A 92 5.35 6.50 -4.41
C ALA A 92 6.65 6.77 -5.18
N PRO A 93 7.44 7.77 -4.78
CA PRO A 93 8.62 8.18 -5.53
C PRO A 93 9.75 7.15 -5.54
N GLY A 94 9.83 6.26 -4.55
CA GLY A 94 10.94 5.28 -4.47
C GLY A 94 10.69 3.96 -5.20
N THR A 95 9.52 3.79 -5.81
CA THR A 95 9.13 2.51 -6.42
C THR A 95 8.45 2.68 -7.78
N GLU A 96 8.53 1.63 -8.58
CA GLU A 96 7.80 1.48 -9.83
C GLU A 96 7.00 0.17 -9.79
N LEU A 97 5.68 0.26 -9.99
CA LEU A 97 4.83 -0.91 -10.17
C LEU A 97 4.98 -1.45 -11.60
N LEU A 98 5.47 -2.68 -11.73
CA LEU A 98 5.73 -3.33 -13.02
C LEU A 98 4.53 -4.13 -13.52
N ALA A 99 3.87 -4.84 -12.62
CA ALA A 99 2.67 -5.60 -12.92
C ALA A 99 1.84 -5.83 -11.65
N HIS A 100 0.56 -6.14 -11.83
CA HIS A 100 -0.30 -6.60 -10.75
C HIS A 100 -1.32 -7.61 -11.29
N ASN A 101 -1.76 -8.53 -10.44
CA ASN A 101 -2.75 -9.58 -10.74
C ASN A 101 -2.33 -10.42 -11.95
N LEU A 102 -1.03 -10.77 -12.00
CA LEU A 102 -0.42 -11.46 -13.12
C LEU A 102 -0.68 -12.96 -13.01
N ARG A 103 -1.55 -13.48 -13.89
CA ARG A 103 -1.87 -14.90 -13.95
C ARG A 103 -0.70 -15.70 -14.54
N ILE A 104 -0.28 -16.74 -13.83
CA ILE A 104 0.73 -17.70 -14.31
C ILE A 104 0.02 -18.87 -14.98
N LEU A 105 0.38 -19.14 -16.24
CA LEU A 105 -0.22 -20.18 -17.07
C LEU A 105 0.85 -21.19 -17.52
N GLU A 106 0.50 -22.48 -17.47
CA GLU A 106 1.29 -23.58 -18.04
C GLU A 106 0.34 -24.55 -18.74
N ASP A 107 0.58 -24.85 -20.02
CA ASP A 107 -0.24 -25.76 -20.84
C ASP A 107 -1.76 -25.60 -20.67
N LYS A 108 -2.22 -24.33 -20.72
CA LYS A 108 -3.62 -23.89 -20.54
C LYS A 108 -4.19 -24.05 -19.13
N ARG A 109 -3.37 -24.46 -18.15
CA ARG A 109 -3.72 -24.49 -16.73
C ARG A 109 -3.24 -23.22 -16.04
N THR A 110 -4.07 -22.64 -15.18
CA THR A 110 -3.63 -21.58 -14.25
C THR A 110 -2.91 -22.21 -13.08
N LEU A 111 -1.62 -21.88 -12.91
CA LEU A 111 -0.80 -22.34 -11.79
C LEU A 111 -0.99 -21.46 -10.55
N GLY A 112 -1.26 -20.17 -10.77
CA GLY A 112 -1.46 -19.19 -9.71
C GLY A 112 -1.61 -17.78 -10.28
N GLU A 113 -1.57 -16.82 -9.38
CA GLU A 113 -1.59 -15.38 -9.66
C GLU A 113 -0.54 -14.72 -8.78
N LEU A 114 0.15 -13.72 -9.31
CA LEU A 114 1.05 -12.85 -8.54
C LEU A 114 0.31 -11.54 -8.28
N ASP A 115 0.13 -11.17 -7.02
CA ASP A 115 -0.60 -9.96 -6.65
C ASP A 115 0.09 -8.70 -7.20
N LEU A 116 1.38 -8.50 -6.89
CA LEU A 116 2.13 -7.28 -7.22
C LEU A 116 3.59 -7.60 -7.58
N LEU A 117 4.07 -7.05 -8.69
CA LEU A 117 5.49 -6.99 -9.05
C LEU A 117 5.92 -5.53 -9.07
N TYR A 118 6.94 -5.18 -8.28
CA TYR A 118 7.49 -3.84 -8.26
C TYR A 118 9.02 -3.86 -8.23
N ARG A 119 9.60 -2.70 -8.42
CA ARG A 119 11.04 -2.46 -8.34
C ARG A 119 11.30 -1.15 -7.61
N GLU A 120 12.40 -1.10 -6.86
CA GLU A 120 12.87 0.14 -6.24
C GLU A 120 13.60 0.98 -7.29
N GLU A 121 13.48 2.31 -7.26
CA GLU A 121 13.97 3.21 -8.33
C GLU A 121 15.47 2.97 -8.66
N ASP A 122 16.30 2.68 -7.65
CA ASP A 122 17.75 2.48 -7.78
C ASP A 122 18.17 0.99 -7.84
N SER A 123 17.24 0.07 -8.08
CA SER A 123 17.50 -1.37 -8.08
C SER A 123 17.06 -2.02 -9.39
N GLU A 124 17.82 -3.01 -9.87
CA GLU A 124 17.40 -3.87 -10.99
C GLU A 124 16.60 -5.09 -10.51
N ALA A 125 16.52 -5.33 -9.20
CA ALA A 125 15.82 -6.49 -8.65
C ALA A 125 14.30 -6.28 -8.68
N ILE A 126 13.59 -7.28 -9.22
CA ILE A 126 12.14 -7.33 -9.18
C ILE A 126 11.70 -7.98 -7.88
N VAL A 127 10.83 -7.30 -7.14
CA VAL A 127 10.21 -7.80 -5.91
C VAL A 127 8.79 -8.24 -6.22
N HIS A 128 8.49 -9.48 -5.81
CA HIS A 128 7.13 -9.99 -5.76
C HIS A 128 6.54 -9.76 -4.37
N LEU A 129 5.42 -9.05 -4.30
CA LEU A 129 4.70 -8.75 -3.07
C LEU A 129 3.31 -9.38 -3.10
N GLU A 130 3.09 -10.34 -2.20
CA GLU A 130 1.78 -10.93 -1.91
C GLU A 130 1.10 -10.14 -0.79
N VAL A 131 -0.18 -9.81 -0.95
CA VAL A 131 -0.88 -8.90 -0.04
C VAL A 131 -2.03 -9.61 0.68
N ALA A 132 -2.04 -9.53 2.00
CA ALA A 132 -3.16 -9.99 2.82
C ALA A 132 -3.49 -8.98 3.92
N ILE A 133 -4.78 -8.71 4.12
CA ILE A 133 -5.28 -7.91 5.24
C ILE A 133 -6.00 -8.80 6.25
N LYS A 134 -5.67 -8.64 7.54
CA LYS A 134 -6.31 -9.32 8.66
C LYS A 134 -6.59 -8.32 9.78
N PHE A 135 -7.82 -8.32 10.30
CA PHE A 135 -8.23 -7.50 11.42
C PHE A 135 -8.26 -8.33 12.69
N TYR A 136 -7.62 -7.83 13.74
CA TYR A 136 -7.61 -8.45 15.06
C TYR A 136 -8.35 -7.53 16.03
N LEU A 137 -9.42 -8.04 16.63
CA LEU A 137 -10.16 -7.33 17.68
C LEU A 137 -9.72 -7.89 19.04
N ALA A 138 -9.07 -7.06 19.85
CA ALA A 138 -8.81 -7.40 21.24
C ALA A 138 -10.04 -7.04 22.07
N VAL A 139 -10.69 -8.04 22.68
CA VAL A 139 -11.77 -7.80 23.63
C VAL A 139 -11.14 -7.68 25.01
N CYS A 140 -11.12 -6.46 25.56
CA CYS A 140 -10.67 -6.25 26.93
C CYS A 140 -11.74 -6.84 27.87
N ARG A 141 -11.41 -7.88 28.62
CA ARG A 141 -12.30 -8.38 29.68
C ARG A 141 -12.18 -7.44 30.87
N THR A 142 -13.20 -6.60 31.07
CA THR A 142 -13.44 -5.85 32.32
C THR A 142 -13.83 -6.79 33.45
#